data_AF-X5QE82-F1
#
_entry.id   AF-X5QE82-F1
#
_cell.length_a   1.000
_cell.length_b   1.000
_cell.length_c   1.000
_cell.angle_alpha   90.00
_cell.angle_beta   90.00
_cell.angle_gamma   90.00
#
_symmetry.space_group_name_H-M   'P 1'
#
loop_
_entity.id
_entity.type
_entity.pdbx_description
1 polymer ?
#
loop_
_entity_poly.entity_id
_entity_poly.type
_entity_poly.pdbx_seq_one_letter_code
_entity_poly.pdbx_strand_id
1 'polypeptide(L)'
;MDAVTITAKGISVSVDLAVGHLADMAVDIDGHRLKPLHRAPWVGEPREMLPKDLPEGTVHLSGDFLCAPFSSSDVEAAPLHGWPANSRWDVVDSAATADGWRAVFRLQRPVMGATVDKILTLRDDHPFLYQEHVFSGGAGAIPVAHHPMTVMTAGGRLAFSPKRLAATPSEAPEPDPARGRSLLAYPARTADLTRFPAASGGTIDLTTYRMDQLREDFVTLVEADHGGPGWTALARQAEADLVLVLKNPAELPVTMLWVSNGGRDYAPWSGRHRGVLGIEDGRTAVGHAASLGDNWLKREGVATAFALSEGRRFSFRHVIGALPWPSGEPPHDVTTSPGRMRILAADGAVRDIGFDGDFLRIGQSRPD
;
A
#
# COMPACT_ATOMS: atom_id res chain seq x y z
N MET A 1 20.15 4.73 11.72
CA MET A 1 18.78 4.96 11.23
C MET A 1 18.05 5.69 12.33
N ASP A 2 17.45 6.83 12.03
CA ASP A 2 16.67 7.65 12.97
C ASP A 2 15.24 7.10 12.96
N ALA A 3 14.95 6.14 13.85
CA ALA A 3 13.70 5.40 13.84
C ALA A 3 13.03 5.37 15.22
N VAL A 4 11.70 5.36 15.22
CA VAL A 4 10.86 5.24 16.42
C VAL A 4 10.02 3.98 16.32
N THR A 5 10.02 3.19 17.39
CA THR A 5 9.20 1.97 17.50
C THR A 5 8.07 2.20 18.48
N ILE A 6 6.84 1.87 18.07
CA ILE A 6 5.67 1.79 18.93
C ILE A 6 5.24 0.34 19.08
N THR A 7 4.68 0.00 20.24
CA THR A 7 4.33 -1.38 20.59
C THR A 7 2.99 -1.44 21.32
N ALA A 8 2.22 -2.47 21.03
CA ALA A 8 1.12 -2.96 21.86
C ALA A 8 1.32 -4.47 22.08
N LYS A 9 0.53 -5.10 22.94
CA LYS A 9 0.63 -6.54 23.17
C LYS A 9 0.42 -7.30 21.85
N GLY A 10 1.43 -8.08 21.44
CA GLY A 10 1.38 -8.90 20.23
C GLY A 10 1.74 -8.16 18.92
N ILE A 11 2.12 -6.88 18.95
CA ILE A 11 2.46 -6.13 17.73
C ILE A 11 3.47 -5.01 17.99
N SER A 12 4.40 -4.82 17.04
CA SER A 12 5.34 -3.70 17.02
C SER A 12 5.47 -3.11 15.62
N VAL A 13 5.63 -1.80 15.54
CA VAL A 13 5.83 -1.06 14.28
C VAL A 13 6.94 -0.04 14.48
N SER A 14 7.90 0.00 13.55
CA SER A 14 8.97 0.98 13.51
C SER A 14 8.79 1.93 12.34
N VAL A 15 8.94 3.23 12.58
CA VAL A 15 8.88 4.29 11.56
C VAL A 15 10.28 4.86 11.37
N ASP A 16 10.76 4.92 10.12
CA ASP A 16 11.96 5.67 9.76
C ASP A 16 11.60 7.17 9.67
N LEU A 17 12.06 7.97 10.62
CA LEU A 17 11.75 9.39 10.68
C LEU A 17 12.44 10.21 9.58
N ALA A 18 13.39 9.64 8.83
CA ALA A 18 14.02 10.32 7.71
C ALA A 18 13.06 10.48 6.51
N VAL A 19 12.12 9.54 6.36
CA VAL A 19 11.25 9.42 5.17
C VAL A 19 9.79 9.07 5.49
N GLY A 20 9.45 8.79 6.75
CA GLY A 20 8.10 8.41 7.19
C GLY A 20 7.66 6.99 6.85
N HIS A 21 8.58 6.17 6.37
CA HIS A 21 8.33 4.78 6.00
C HIS A 21 8.09 3.92 7.23
N LEU A 22 7.24 2.91 7.13
CA LEU A 22 7.23 1.80 8.08
C LEU A 22 8.46 0.94 7.81
N ALA A 23 9.48 1.05 8.66
CA ALA A 23 10.76 0.39 8.48
C ALA A 23 10.72 -1.10 8.88
N ASP A 24 9.90 -1.45 9.87
CA ASP A 24 9.63 -2.83 10.28
C ASP A 24 8.24 -2.91 10.90
N MET A 25 7.60 -4.07 10.76
CA MET A 25 6.37 -4.43 11.46
C MET A 25 6.48 -5.90 11.85
N ALA A 26 6.20 -6.21 13.11
CA ALA A 26 6.15 -7.57 13.59
C ALA A 26 4.87 -7.84 14.36
N VAL A 27 4.28 -9.00 14.12
CA VAL A 27 3.08 -9.50 14.82
C VAL A 27 3.46 -10.81 15.52
N ASP A 28 3.26 -10.86 16.83
CA ASP A 28 3.47 -12.04 17.67
C ASP A 28 2.10 -12.63 18.03
N ILE A 29 1.75 -13.77 17.42
CA ILE A 29 0.42 -14.41 17.53
C ILE A 29 0.56 -15.93 17.44
N ASP A 30 -0.15 -16.68 18.29
CA ASP A 30 -0.15 -18.15 18.33
C ASP A 30 1.26 -18.79 18.38
N GLY A 31 2.22 -18.11 19.00
CA GLY A 31 3.62 -18.56 19.06
C GLY A 31 4.45 -18.31 17.79
N HIS A 32 3.86 -17.67 16.78
CA HIS A 32 4.52 -17.22 15.56
C HIS A 32 4.93 -15.75 15.66
N ARG A 33 6.06 -15.40 15.06
CA ARG A 33 6.47 -14.01 14.83
C ARG A 33 6.47 -13.72 13.34
N LEU A 34 5.50 -12.95 12.88
CA LEU A 34 5.26 -12.64 11.48
C LEU A 34 5.85 -11.29 11.11
N LYS A 35 6.42 -11.18 9.91
CA LYS A 35 6.95 -9.93 9.34
C LYS A 35 6.32 -9.70 7.97
N PRO A 36 5.19 -8.96 7.90
CA PRO A 36 4.44 -8.81 6.65
C PRO A 36 5.09 -7.86 5.65
N LEU A 37 6.00 -6.99 6.09
CA LEU A 37 6.51 -5.89 5.29
C LEU A 37 7.90 -6.17 4.69
N HIS A 38 8.10 -5.73 3.45
CA HIS A 38 9.34 -5.86 2.71
C HIS A 38 10.35 -4.77 3.07
N ARG A 39 11.65 -5.05 2.94
CA ARG A 39 12.73 -4.06 2.99
C ARG A 39 13.68 -4.31 1.84
N ALA A 40 13.94 -3.28 1.03
CA ALA A 40 14.75 -3.45 -0.17
C ALA A 40 16.20 -3.85 0.19
N PRO A 41 16.88 -4.65 -0.66
CA PRO A 41 18.17 -5.23 -0.33
C PRO A 41 19.31 -4.20 -0.22
N TRP A 42 19.12 -2.99 -0.75
CA TRP A 42 20.10 -1.90 -0.67
C TRP A 42 19.94 -1.01 0.56
N VAL A 43 18.87 -1.17 1.34
CA VAL A 43 18.65 -0.29 2.49
C VAL A 43 19.74 -0.55 3.53
N GLY A 44 20.55 0.48 3.78
CA GLY A 44 21.71 0.43 4.67
C GLY A 44 23.05 0.30 3.95
N GLU A 45 23.07 0.19 2.61
CA GLU A 45 24.29 0.33 1.83
C GLU A 45 24.84 1.77 1.91
N PRO A 46 26.16 1.96 1.82
CA PRO A 46 26.75 3.29 1.76
C PRO A 46 26.16 4.11 0.60
N ARG A 47 25.82 5.39 0.87
CA ARG A 47 25.10 6.25 -0.09
C ARG A 47 25.86 6.43 -1.40
N GLU A 48 27.19 6.43 -1.35
CA GLU A 48 28.11 6.52 -2.48
C GLU A 48 28.10 5.29 -3.40
N MET A 49 27.58 4.15 -2.94
CA MET A 49 27.37 2.96 -3.77
C MET A 49 26.03 2.98 -4.53
N LEU A 50 25.14 3.91 -4.18
CA LEU A 50 23.83 4.08 -4.81
C LEU A 50 23.88 5.20 -5.85
N PRO A 51 23.04 5.15 -6.91
CA PRO A 51 22.94 6.25 -7.86
C PRO A 51 22.69 7.59 -7.17
N LYS A 52 23.38 8.64 -7.63
CA LYS A 52 23.36 9.96 -6.97
C LYS A 52 21.98 10.59 -6.94
N ASP A 53 21.18 10.37 -7.98
CA ASP A 53 19.88 11.03 -8.14
C ASP A 53 18.69 10.21 -7.63
N LEU A 54 18.94 9.15 -6.84
CA LEU A 54 17.85 8.43 -6.20
C LEU A 54 17.09 9.34 -5.22
N PRO A 55 15.74 9.35 -5.28
CA PRO A 55 14.93 9.91 -4.21
C PRO A 55 15.27 9.26 -2.86
N GLU A 56 15.26 10.05 -1.79
CA GLU A 56 15.57 9.56 -0.43
C GLU A 56 14.63 8.41 -0.02
N GLY A 57 13.35 8.46 -0.40
CA GLY A 57 12.43 7.35 -0.19
C GLY A 57 12.87 6.06 -0.88
N THR A 58 13.47 6.14 -2.05
CA THR A 58 14.01 4.96 -2.75
C THR A 58 15.25 4.42 -2.06
N VAL A 59 16.13 5.30 -1.55
CA VAL A 59 17.30 4.89 -0.73
C VAL A 59 16.84 4.11 0.51
N HIS A 60 15.71 4.52 1.10
CA HIS A 60 15.10 3.95 2.30
C HIS A 60 13.91 3.01 2.02
N LEU A 61 13.82 2.41 0.82
CA LEU A 61 12.62 1.69 0.38
C LEU A 61 12.26 0.52 1.31
N SER A 62 11.21 0.68 2.11
CA SER A 62 10.78 -0.31 3.11
C SER A 62 9.32 -0.15 3.50
N GLY A 63 8.69 -1.27 3.82
CA GLY A 63 7.35 -1.44 4.35
C GLY A 63 6.28 -0.66 3.61
N ASP A 64 5.65 0.27 4.30
CA ASP A 64 4.61 1.16 3.76
C ASP A 64 5.05 2.62 3.84
N PHE A 65 4.62 3.41 2.88
CA PHE A 65 4.83 4.85 2.88
C PHE A 65 3.65 5.56 2.21
N LEU A 66 3.45 6.83 2.59
CA LEU A 66 2.42 7.66 1.97
C LEU A 66 2.97 8.27 0.68
N CYS A 67 2.28 8.05 -0.44
CA CYS A 67 2.48 8.83 -1.64
C CYS A 67 1.54 10.04 -1.63
N ALA A 68 2.07 11.26 -1.65
CA ALA A 68 1.28 12.46 -1.92
C ALA A 68 2.15 13.57 -2.57
N PRO A 69 2.04 13.78 -3.90
CA PRO A 69 1.14 13.07 -4.80
C PRO A 69 1.56 11.62 -5.03
N PHE A 70 0.62 10.79 -5.51
CA PHE A 70 0.96 9.47 -6.03
C PHE A 70 1.70 9.57 -7.39
N SER A 71 2.77 8.77 -7.54
CA SER A 71 3.65 8.73 -8.72
C SER A 71 4.37 10.08 -8.96
N SER A 72 4.28 10.65 -10.16
CA SER A 72 4.95 11.90 -10.53
C SER A 72 4.42 13.12 -9.78
N SER A 73 5.33 14.03 -9.40
CA SER A 73 5.03 15.31 -8.74
C SER A 73 5.20 16.49 -9.71
N ASP A 74 4.29 16.60 -10.69
CA ASP A 74 4.36 17.53 -11.83
C ASP A 74 3.43 18.77 -11.71
N VAL A 75 2.78 18.96 -10.55
CA VAL A 75 2.03 20.19 -10.20
C VAL A 75 2.77 21.01 -9.14
N GLU A 76 3.27 20.35 -8.09
CA GLU A 76 4.24 20.90 -7.15
C GLU A 76 5.50 20.03 -7.22
N ALA A 77 6.64 20.66 -7.53
CA ALA A 77 7.89 19.93 -7.69
C ALA A 77 8.32 19.26 -6.38
N ALA A 78 8.42 17.94 -6.42
CA ALA A 78 8.91 17.08 -5.35
C ALA A 78 9.50 15.80 -5.97
N PRO A 79 10.24 14.98 -5.20
CA PRO A 79 10.66 13.67 -5.68
C PRO A 79 9.47 12.76 -6.02
N LEU A 80 9.74 11.61 -6.65
CA LEU A 80 8.74 10.59 -6.93
C LEU A 80 8.00 10.21 -5.64
N HIS A 81 6.67 10.14 -5.69
CA HIS A 81 5.75 9.94 -4.55
C HIS A 81 5.68 11.10 -3.54
N GLY A 82 6.27 12.25 -3.87
CA GLY A 82 6.12 13.49 -3.12
C GLY A 82 6.92 13.55 -1.81
N TRP A 83 6.78 14.67 -1.10
CA TRP A 83 7.49 14.89 0.16
C TRP A 83 7.18 13.89 1.29
N PRO A 84 5.95 13.36 1.46
CA PRO A 84 5.66 12.42 2.54
C PRO A 84 6.52 11.15 2.55
N ALA A 85 6.98 10.69 1.38
CA ALA A 85 7.87 9.53 1.23
C ALA A 85 9.36 9.90 1.14
N ASN A 86 9.70 11.20 1.16
CA ASN A 86 11.05 11.68 0.82
C ASN A 86 11.54 12.78 1.77
N SER A 87 10.93 12.93 2.94
CA SER A 87 11.28 13.97 3.90
C SER A 87 11.02 13.55 5.32
N ARG A 88 11.66 14.28 6.24
CA ARG A 88 11.63 13.95 7.65
C ARG A 88 10.26 14.18 8.28
N TRP A 89 9.99 13.36 9.29
CA TRP A 89 8.81 13.44 10.14
C TRP A 89 9.22 13.67 11.59
N ASP A 90 8.52 14.58 12.25
CA ASP A 90 8.70 14.84 13.68
C ASP A 90 7.67 14.05 14.48
N VAL A 91 8.07 13.50 15.63
CA VAL A 91 7.12 12.93 16.60
C VAL A 91 6.41 14.08 17.31
N VAL A 92 5.10 14.18 17.12
CA VAL A 92 4.25 15.21 17.77
C VAL A 92 3.71 14.70 19.10
N ASP A 93 3.29 13.44 19.12
CA ASP A 93 2.70 12.79 20.29
C ASP A 93 2.93 11.28 20.21
N SER A 94 3.08 10.63 21.35
CA SER A 94 3.23 9.18 21.45
C SER A 94 2.94 8.73 22.86
N ALA A 95 1.81 8.05 23.05
CA ALA A 95 1.34 7.67 24.36
C ALA A 95 0.61 6.32 24.34
N ALA A 96 0.62 5.64 25.49
CA ALA A 96 -0.24 4.50 25.75
C ALA A 96 -1.72 4.94 25.72
N THR A 97 -2.57 4.08 25.17
CA THR A 97 -4.03 4.17 25.30
C THR A 97 -4.51 3.17 26.35
N ALA A 98 -5.82 3.13 26.62
CA ALA A 98 -6.39 2.14 27.55
C ALA A 98 -6.19 0.69 27.08
N ASP A 99 -5.99 0.49 25.78
CA ASP A 99 -5.98 -0.81 25.11
C ASP A 99 -4.88 -0.91 24.03
N GLY A 100 -3.76 -0.19 24.21
CA GLY A 100 -2.64 -0.24 23.27
C GLY A 100 -1.81 1.04 23.24
N TRP A 101 -1.49 1.50 22.02
CA TRP A 101 -0.58 2.63 21.81
C TRP A 101 -1.01 3.48 20.63
N ARG A 102 -0.81 4.80 20.74
CA ARG A 102 -1.06 5.74 19.64
C ARG A 102 0.09 6.72 19.51
N ALA A 103 0.55 6.94 18.27
CA ALA A 103 1.54 7.95 17.95
C ALA A 103 1.10 8.84 16.77
N VAL A 104 1.53 10.09 16.80
CA VAL A 104 1.30 11.10 15.78
C VAL A 104 2.64 11.64 15.31
N PHE A 105 2.83 11.62 14.00
CA PHE A 105 4.00 12.15 13.32
C PHE A 105 3.56 13.27 12.39
N ARG A 106 4.35 14.34 12.31
CA ARG A 106 4.10 15.47 11.40
C ARG A 106 5.20 15.56 10.37
N LEU A 107 4.81 15.64 9.11
CA LEU A 107 5.74 15.87 8.02
C LEU A 107 6.34 17.28 8.14
N GLN A 108 7.67 17.40 8.03
CA GLN A 108 8.35 18.70 8.10
C GLN A 108 8.08 19.60 6.88
N ARG A 109 7.76 18.99 5.74
CA ARG A 109 7.47 19.69 4.48
C ARG A 109 5.95 19.84 4.29
N PRO A 110 5.46 21.02 3.89
CA PRO A 110 4.08 21.12 3.43
C PRO A 110 3.90 20.37 2.11
N VAL A 111 2.66 19.95 1.84
CA VAL A 111 2.24 19.37 0.55
C VAL A 111 1.14 20.24 -0.02
N MET A 112 1.42 20.94 -1.12
CA MET A 112 0.48 21.93 -1.71
C MET A 112 0.00 22.96 -0.67
N GLY A 113 0.88 23.35 0.26
CA GLY A 113 0.59 24.24 1.38
C GLY A 113 -0.15 23.61 2.58
N ALA A 114 -0.51 22.33 2.53
CA ALA A 114 -1.15 21.64 3.66
C ALA A 114 -0.11 21.08 4.64
N THR A 115 -0.47 21.05 5.93
CA THR A 115 0.23 20.23 6.93
C THR A 115 -0.26 18.79 6.82
N VAL A 116 0.65 17.83 6.96
CA VAL A 116 0.35 16.39 6.87
C VAL A 116 0.75 15.71 8.16
N ASP A 117 -0.23 15.07 8.81
CA ASP A 117 -0.01 14.23 9.99
C ASP A 117 -0.26 12.76 9.64
N LYS A 118 0.60 11.87 10.15
CA LYS A 118 0.47 10.41 10.14
C LYS A 118 0.13 9.99 11.56
N ILE A 119 -0.96 9.25 11.72
CA ILE A 119 -1.42 8.73 13.01
C ILE A 119 -1.37 7.21 12.92
N LEU A 120 -0.61 6.60 13.82
CA LEU A 120 -0.51 5.14 13.96
C LEU A 120 -1.13 4.72 15.28
N THR A 121 -2.03 3.75 15.23
CA THR A 121 -2.66 3.15 16.40
C THR A 121 -2.40 1.65 16.38
N LEU A 122 -1.94 1.13 17.51
CA LEU A 122 -1.84 -0.29 17.81
C LEU A 122 -2.82 -0.59 18.94
N ARG A 123 -3.49 -1.74 18.86
CA ARG A 123 -4.38 -2.23 19.93
C ARG A 123 -3.82 -3.56 20.46
N ASP A 124 -3.92 -3.76 21.75
CA ASP A 124 -3.50 -4.99 22.41
C ASP A 124 -4.24 -6.19 21.81
N ASP A 125 -3.49 -7.27 21.54
CA ASP A 125 -3.98 -8.52 20.95
C ASP A 125 -4.63 -8.37 19.55
N HIS A 126 -4.52 -7.21 18.90
CA HIS A 126 -4.89 -7.04 17.49
C HIS A 126 -3.67 -7.24 16.59
N PRO A 127 -3.72 -8.12 15.58
CA PRO A 127 -2.61 -8.33 14.64
C PRO A 127 -2.58 -7.28 13.52
N PHE A 128 -3.01 -6.05 13.81
CA PHE A 128 -3.28 -4.99 12.83
C PHE A 128 -2.67 -3.65 13.26
N LEU A 129 -2.00 -3.00 12.32
CA LEU A 129 -1.67 -1.57 12.37
C LEU A 129 -2.84 -0.77 11.78
N TYR A 130 -3.37 0.16 12.56
CA TYR A 130 -4.38 1.11 12.13
C TYR A 130 -3.71 2.45 11.79
N GLN A 131 -3.76 2.85 10.52
CA GLN A 131 -3.09 4.05 10.02
C GLN A 131 -4.09 5.08 9.49
N GLU A 132 -3.98 6.32 9.93
CA GLU A 132 -4.73 7.48 9.42
C GLU A 132 -3.76 8.55 8.95
N HIS A 133 -4.03 9.16 7.80
CA HIS A 133 -3.33 10.37 7.36
C HIS A 133 -4.29 11.53 7.28
N VAL A 134 -3.84 12.69 7.76
CA VAL A 134 -4.63 13.90 7.90
C VAL A 134 -3.94 15.02 7.14
N PHE A 135 -4.67 15.67 6.24
CA PHE A 135 -4.25 16.87 5.55
C PHE A 135 -5.05 18.05 6.10
N SER A 136 -4.37 19.12 6.51
CA SER A 136 -5.00 20.34 7.02
C SER A 136 -4.53 21.57 6.25
N GLY A 137 -5.48 22.30 5.66
CA GLY A 137 -5.22 23.47 4.81
C GLY A 137 -4.82 23.12 3.37
N GLY A 138 -3.95 23.94 2.80
CA GLY A 138 -3.44 23.79 1.43
C GLY A 138 -4.39 24.31 0.35
N ALA A 139 -4.02 24.10 -0.91
CA ALA A 139 -4.77 24.54 -2.08
C ALA A 139 -4.73 23.52 -3.22
N GLY A 140 -5.75 23.55 -4.08
CA GLY A 140 -5.84 22.67 -5.24
C GLY A 140 -6.37 21.29 -4.88
N ALA A 141 -5.71 20.25 -5.38
CA ALA A 141 -6.09 18.87 -5.11
C ALA A 141 -4.86 17.95 -5.07
N ILE A 142 -4.97 16.87 -4.32
CA ILE A 142 -3.88 15.93 -4.10
C ILE A 142 -4.34 14.48 -4.32
N PRO A 143 -3.78 13.76 -5.30
CA PRO A 143 -3.91 12.31 -5.37
C PRO A 143 -3.03 11.66 -4.31
N VAL A 144 -3.52 10.60 -3.68
CA VAL A 144 -2.79 9.90 -2.62
C VAL A 144 -2.90 8.40 -2.76
N ALA A 145 -1.90 7.69 -2.25
CA ALA A 145 -1.98 6.25 -2.01
C ALA A 145 -1.10 5.85 -0.83
N HIS A 146 -1.54 4.86 -0.06
CA HIS A 146 -0.64 4.03 0.74
C HIS A 146 0.12 3.07 -0.17
N HIS A 147 1.25 2.54 0.29
CA HIS A 147 2.12 1.70 -0.52
C HIS A 147 2.80 0.59 0.32
N PRO A 148 2.05 -0.23 1.10
CA PRO A 148 2.65 -1.40 1.73
C PRO A 148 3.25 -2.33 0.68
N MET A 149 4.50 -2.71 0.89
CA MET A 149 5.20 -3.71 0.11
C MET A 149 5.38 -4.96 0.94
N THR A 150 5.15 -6.11 0.33
CA THR A 150 5.43 -7.40 0.94
C THR A 150 6.25 -8.27 -0.01
N VAL A 151 7.08 -9.13 0.57
CA VAL A 151 7.84 -10.14 -0.17
C VAL A 151 7.10 -11.47 -0.11
N MET A 152 7.11 -12.21 -1.22
CA MET A 152 6.63 -13.58 -1.38
C MET A 152 7.78 -14.45 -1.89
N THR A 153 8.59 -14.99 -0.99
CA THR A 153 9.89 -15.62 -1.30
C THR A 153 9.76 -16.80 -2.25
N ALA A 154 8.68 -17.59 -2.13
CA ALA A 154 8.36 -18.69 -3.05
C ALA A 154 7.17 -18.38 -3.98
N GLY A 155 6.69 -17.14 -3.99
CA GLY A 155 5.40 -16.77 -4.56
C GLY A 155 4.24 -16.94 -3.59
N GLY A 156 3.02 -16.82 -4.11
CA GLY A 156 1.82 -16.81 -3.29
C GLY A 156 0.56 -16.60 -4.11
N ARG A 157 -0.57 -16.54 -3.42
CA ARG A 157 -1.89 -16.34 -4.02
C ARG A 157 -2.57 -15.12 -3.42
N LEU A 158 -3.34 -14.42 -4.24
CA LEU A 158 -4.02 -13.18 -3.88
C LEU A 158 -5.53 -13.37 -3.96
N ALA A 159 -6.25 -12.75 -3.03
CA ALA A 159 -7.69 -12.51 -3.15
C ALA A 159 -7.98 -11.05 -2.84
N PHE A 160 -9.13 -10.58 -3.32
CA PHE A 160 -9.54 -9.19 -3.19
C PHE A 160 -11.03 -9.12 -2.84
N SER A 161 -11.43 -8.04 -2.18
CA SER A 161 -12.82 -7.60 -2.24
C SER A 161 -13.22 -7.38 -3.72
N PRO A 162 -14.51 -7.50 -4.07
CA PRO A 162 -14.99 -7.39 -5.44
C PRO A 162 -14.41 -6.19 -6.21
N LYS A 163 -13.98 -6.41 -7.46
CA LYS A 163 -13.42 -5.38 -8.36
C LYS A 163 -14.27 -5.28 -9.63
N ARG A 164 -14.46 -4.05 -10.13
CA ARG A 164 -15.18 -3.77 -11.38
C ARG A 164 -14.36 -4.16 -12.61
N LEU A 165 -13.09 -3.76 -12.59
CA LEU A 165 -12.14 -3.96 -13.69
C LEU A 165 -10.70 -3.78 -13.21
N ALA A 166 -9.77 -4.29 -14.01
CA ALA A 166 -8.35 -4.04 -13.94
C ALA A 166 -7.87 -3.36 -15.23
N ALA A 167 -6.95 -2.40 -15.13
CA ALA A 167 -6.33 -1.76 -16.28
C ALA A 167 -4.87 -1.40 -16.02
N THR A 168 -4.03 -1.55 -17.05
CA THR A 168 -2.66 -1.04 -17.07
C THR A 168 -2.64 0.40 -17.63
N PRO A 169 -1.68 1.24 -17.22
CA PRO A 169 -1.44 2.54 -17.84
C PRO A 169 -0.96 2.40 -19.30
N SER A 170 -0.72 3.55 -19.96
CA SER A 170 -0.25 3.56 -21.35
C SER A 170 1.10 2.88 -21.55
N GLU A 171 1.98 2.95 -20.55
CA GLU A 171 3.33 2.43 -20.61
C GLU A 171 3.64 1.59 -19.36
N ALA A 172 4.52 0.62 -19.52
CA ALA A 172 5.03 -0.18 -18.42
C ALA A 172 5.90 0.66 -17.45
N PRO A 173 6.11 0.21 -16.20
CA PRO A 173 7.00 0.90 -15.25
C PRO A 173 8.45 1.03 -15.71
N GLU A 174 8.91 0.16 -16.60
CA GLU A 174 10.16 0.30 -17.34
C GLU A 174 9.88 -0.03 -18.82
N PRO A 175 9.64 0.99 -19.66
CA PRO A 175 9.25 0.77 -21.05
C PRO A 175 10.43 0.44 -21.97
N ASP A 176 11.67 0.70 -21.55
CA ASP A 176 12.85 0.38 -22.35
C ASP A 176 13.22 -1.12 -22.20
N PRO A 177 13.07 -1.93 -23.26
CA PRO A 177 13.37 -3.37 -23.20
C PRO A 177 14.87 -3.66 -22.98
N ALA A 178 15.77 -2.70 -23.21
CA ALA A 178 17.18 -2.85 -22.87
C ALA A 178 17.45 -2.67 -21.36
N ARG A 179 16.49 -2.14 -20.62
CA ARG A 179 16.61 -1.81 -19.19
C ARG A 179 15.73 -2.66 -18.29
N GLY A 180 14.67 -3.25 -18.84
CA GLY A 180 13.75 -4.06 -18.07
C GLY A 180 12.83 -4.97 -18.88
N ARG A 181 11.86 -5.59 -18.19
CA ARG A 181 10.80 -6.39 -18.81
C ARG A 181 9.49 -6.29 -18.01
N SER A 182 8.40 -6.49 -18.71
CA SER A 182 7.04 -6.57 -18.17
C SER A 182 6.32 -7.76 -18.79
N LEU A 183 5.36 -8.35 -18.08
CA LEU A 183 4.58 -9.47 -18.61
C LEU A 183 3.16 -9.07 -18.99
N LEU A 184 2.59 -8.05 -18.35
CA LEU A 184 1.27 -7.54 -18.73
C LEU A 184 1.35 -6.77 -20.06
N ALA A 185 0.26 -6.74 -20.81
CA ALA A 185 0.14 -5.85 -21.95
C ALA A 185 -0.13 -4.40 -21.48
N TYR A 186 0.44 -3.43 -22.20
CA TYR A 186 0.26 -2.00 -21.94
C TYR A 186 -0.11 -1.26 -23.25
N PRO A 187 -1.17 -0.43 -23.25
CA PRO A 187 -2.29 -0.46 -22.31
C PRO A 187 -3.18 -1.70 -22.52
N ALA A 188 -3.80 -2.18 -21.45
CA ALA A 188 -4.76 -3.28 -21.48
C ALA A 188 -5.79 -3.16 -20.36
N ARG A 189 -6.94 -3.83 -20.52
CA ARG A 189 -7.99 -3.89 -19.51
C ARG A 189 -8.74 -5.22 -19.53
N THR A 190 -9.29 -5.61 -18.39
CA THR A 190 -10.18 -6.78 -18.23
C THR A 190 -11.13 -6.59 -17.05
N ALA A 191 -12.26 -7.30 -17.06
CA ALA A 191 -13.10 -7.47 -15.88
C ALA A 191 -12.78 -8.77 -15.12
N ASP A 192 -12.11 -9.73 -15.78
CA ASP A 192 -11.70 -11.01 -15.19
C ASP A 192 -10.23 -10.95 -14.78
N LEU A 193 -9.98 -10.86 -13.47
CA LEU A 193 -8.64 -10.77 -12.89
C LEU A 193 -7.79 -12.02 -13.14
N THR A 194 -8.41 -13.16 -13.44
CA THR A 194 -7.68 -14.41 -13.75
C THR A 194 -7.21 -14.47 -15.21
N ARG A 195 -7.64 -13.50 -16.02
CA ARG A 195 -7.40 -13.46 -17.47
C ARG A 195 -6.97 -12.07 -17.94
N PHE A 196 -5.94 -11.50 -17.31
CA PHE A 196 -5.39 -10.21 -17.72
C PHE A 196 -4.55 -10.36 -19.01
N PRO A 197 -4.69 -9.48 -20.02
CA PRO A 197 -3.92 -9.59 -21.26
C PRO A 197 -2.40 -9.54 -21.04
N ALA A 198 -1.66 -10.50 -21.62
CA ALA A 198 -0.21 -10.58 -21.54
C ALA A 198 0.48 -9.94 -22.75
N ALA A 199 1.68 -9.37 -22.56
CA ALA A 199 2.47 -8.73 -23.62
C ALA A 199 2.83 -9.70 -24.77
N SER A 200 3.07 -10.96 -24.45
CA SER A 200 3.39 -12.03 -25.42
C SER A 200 2.14 -12.64 -26.09
N GLY A 201 0.96 -12.11 -25.84
CA GLY A 201 -0.32 -12.75 -26.16
C GLY A 201 -0.75 -13.77 -25.10
N GLY A 202 -2.04 -14.14 -25.12
CA GLY A 202 -2.64 -14.96 -24.06
C GLY A 202 -3.03 -14.13 -22.83
N THR A 203 -3.07 -14.77 -21.65
CA THR A 203 -3.50 -14.13 -20.40
C THR A 203 -2.64 -14.51 -19.20
N ILE A 204 -2.57 -13.61 -18.22
CA ILE A 204 -1.93 -13.79 -16.91
C ILE A 204 -3.01 -13.69 -15.84
N ASP A 205 -2.94 -14.59 -14.86
CA ASP A 205 -3.78 -14.57 -13.67
C ASP A 205 -3.17 -13.64 -12.62
N LEU A 206 -3.86 -12.52 -12.31
CA LEU A 206 -3.43 -11.56 -11.29
C LEU A 206 -3.63 -12.08 -9.86
N THR A 207 -4.33 -13.20 -9.67
CA THR A 207 -4.53 -13.84 -8.36
C THR A 207 -3.41 -14.80 -8.00
N THR A 208 -2.41 -14.96 -8.87
CA THR A 208 -1.27 -15.85 -8.65
C THR A 208 0.04 -15.08 -8.82
N TYR A 209 0.85 -15.04 -7.76
CA TYR A 209 2.21 -14.50 -7.83
C TYR A 209 3.22 -15.63 -8.01
N ARG A 210 3.96 -15.58 -9.12
CA ARG A 210 4.96 -16.60 -9.46
C ARG A 210 6.37 -16.05 -9.36
N MET A 211 7.20 -16.68 -8.52
CA MET A 211 8.58 -16.25 -8.30
C MET A 211 9.49 -16.44 -9.52
N ASP A 212 9.15 -17.36 -10.42
CA ASP A 212 9.89 -17.65 -11.65
C ASP A 212 9.64 -16.64 -12.79
N GLN A 213 8.72 -15.69 -12.59
CA GLN A 213 8.36 -14.67 -13.57
C GLN A 213 9.11 -13.36 -13.32
N LEU A 214 10.27 -13.17 -13.97
CA LEU A 214 11.00 -11.91 -13.86
C LEU A 214 10.24 -10.78 -14.56
N ARG A 215 9.87 -9.74 -13.80
CA ARG A 215 9.03 -8.65 -14.35
C ARG A 215 9.02 -7.40 -13.47
N GLU A 216 8.73 -6.27 -14.10
CA GLU A 216 8.18 -5.07 -13.47
C GLU A 216 6.82 -4.79 -14.09
N ASP A 217 5.76 -4.87 -13.30
CA ASP A 217 4.41 -4.63 -13.80
C ASP A 217 3.63 -3.71 -12.87
N PHE A 218 2.64 -3.03 -13.43
CA PHE A 218 1.75 -2.15 -12.71
C PHE A 218 0.33 -2.25 -13.26
N VAL A 219 -0.64 -2.50 -12.38
CA VAL A 219 -2.06 -2.59 -12.76
C VAL A 219 -2.94 -1.91 -11.72
N THR A 220 -3.92 -1.14 -12.17
CA THR A 220 -4.94 -0.51 -11.32
C THR A 220 -6.20 -1.36 -11.32
N LEU A 221 -6.68 -1.71 -10.13
CA LEU A 221 -7.95 -2.39 -9.87
C LEU A 221 -8.96 -1.37 -9.35
N VAL A 222 -10.13 -1.30 -9.96
CA VAL A 222 -11.22 -0.42 -9.54
C VAL A 222 -12.15 -1.17 -8.59
N GLU A 223 -12.40 -0.61 -7.41
CA GLU A 223 -13.32 -1.22 -6.44
C GLU A 223 -14.73 -1.39 -7.00
N ALA A 224 -15.38 -2.51 -6.69
CA ALA A 224 -16.81 -2.68 -6.84
C ALA A 224 -17.52 -2.46 -5.51
N ASP A 225 -18.70 -1.85 -5.56
CA ASP A 225 -19.54 -1.72 -4.38
C ASP A 225 -20.04 -3.09 -3.92
N HIS A 226 -19.88 -3.34 -2.63
CA HIS A 226 -20.30 -4.55 -1.93
C HIS A 226 -20.67 -4.25 -0.46
N GLY A 227 -20.82 -2.97 -0.09
CA GLY A 227 -21.20 -2.55 1.26
C GLY A 227 -20.17 -2.77 2.38
N GLY A 228 -18.98 -3.30 2.06
CA GLY A 228 -17.91 -3.62 3.01
C GLY A 228 -16.61 -2.82 2.79
N PRO A 229 -15.56 -3.10 3.58
CA PRO A 229 -14.24 -2.55 3.34
C PRO A 229 -13.64 -3.12 2.05
N GLY A 230 -12.87 -2.30 1.33
CA GLY A 230 -12.01 -2.82 0.28
C GLY A 230 -10.86 -3.58 0.93
N TRP A 231 -10.54 -4.77 0.45
CA TRP A 231 -9.46 -5.58 1.00
C TRP A 231 -8.62 -6.29 -0.08
N THR A 232 -7.35 -6.51 0.26
CA THR A 232 -6.39 -7.32 -0.49
C THR A 232 -5.75 -8.31 0.47
N ALA A 233 -5.81 -9.60 0.16
CA ALA A 233 -5.32 -10.69 0.99
C ALA A 233 -4.26 -11.49 0.22
N LEU A 234 -3.08 -11.69 0.82
CA LEU A 234 -1.97 -12.42 0.23
C LEU A 234 -1.62 -13.63 1.09
N ALA A 235 -1.91 -14.83 0.59
CA ALA A 235 -1.44 -16.07 1.19
C ALA A 235 -0.02 -16.34 0.67
N ARG A 236 0.98 -16.14 1.53
CA ARG A 236 2.40 -16.21 1.18
C ARG A 236 2.94 -17.60 1.45
N GLN A 237 3.51 -18.24 0.43
CA GLN A 237 3.79 -19.67 0.49
C GLN A 237 4.96 -20.02 1.42
N ALA A 238 6.08 -19.31 1.32
CA ALA A 238 7.28 -19.60 2.13
C ALA A 238 7.14 -19.08 3.56
N GLU A 239 6.46 -17.94 3.70
CA GLU A 239 6.25 -17.23 4.95
C GLU A 239 5.13 -17.88 5.79
N ALA A 240 4.29 -18.73 5.17
CA ALA A 240 3.19 -19.45 5.81
C ALA A 240 2.21 -18.55 6.58
N ASP A 241 1.98 -17.34 6.06
CA ASP A 241 1.11 -16.35 6.65
C ASP A 241 0.22 -15.66 5.61
N LEU A 242 -0.76 -14.93 6.13
CA LEU A 242 -1.69 -14.11 5.37
C LEU A 242 -1.38 -12.65 5.66
N VAL A 243 -0.95 -11.90 4.65
CA VAL A 243 -0.93 -10.43 4.74
C VAL A 243 -2.29 -9.91 4.33
N LEU A 244 -2.88 -9.05 5.15
CA LEU A 244 -4.18 -8.46 4.88
C LEU A 244 -4.10 -6.94 4.94
N VAL A 245 -4.60 -6.31 3.89
CA VAL A 245 -4.62 -4.86 3.73
C VAL A 245 -6.07 -4.42 3.50
N LEU A 246 -6.55 -3.41 4.23
CA LEU A 246 -7.92 -2.95 4.16
C LEU A 246 -8.03 -1.42 4.11
N LYS A 247 -9.06 -0.95 3.42
CA LYS A 247 -9.41 0.47 3.28
C LYS A 247 -10.91 0.71 3.25
N ASN A 248 -11.29 1.97 3.32
CA ASN A 248 -12.62 2.40 2.89
C ASN A 248 -12.62 2.69 1.38
N PRO A 249 -13.38 1.94 0.55
CA PRO A 249 -13.38 2.13 -0.89
C PRO A 249 -13.98 3.48 -1.30
N ALA A 250 -14.79 4.12 -0.45
CA ALA A 250 -15.26 5.49 -0.70
C ALA A 250 -14.15 6.53 -0.53
N GLU A 251 -13.15 6.26 0.32
CA GLU A 251 -11.95 7.09 0.52
C GLU A 251 -10.90 6.81 -0.54
N LEU A 252 -10.57 5.54 -0.73
CA LEU A 252 -9.50 5.05 -1.61
C LEU A 252 -10.11 4.07 -2.63
N PRO A 253 -10.66 4.56 -3.75
CA PRO A 253 -11.51 3.76 -4.66
C PRO A 253 -10.73 2.86 -5.63
N VAL A 254 -9.40 2.84 -5.56
CA VAL A 254 -8.57 1.94 -6.38
C VAL A 254 -7.54 1.21 -5.52
N THR A 255 -7.22 -0.02 -5.90
CA THR A 255 -6.01 -0.74 -5.46
C THR A 255 -5.11 -0.84 -6.66
N MET A 256 -3.85 -0.43 -6.55
CA MET A 256 -2.87 -0.63 -7.62
C MET A 256 -1.85 -1.66 -7.16
N LEU A 257 -1.43 -2.53 -8.07
CA LEU A 257 -0.47 -3.58 -7.78
C LEU A 257 0.81 -3.27 -8.53
N TRP A 258 1.86 -2.90 -7.80
CA TRP A 258 3.21 -2.84 -8.33
C TRP A 258 3.92 -4.17 -8.07
N VAL A 259 4.30 -4.83 -9.15
CA VAL A 259 5.04 -6.09 -9.08
C VAL A 259 6.47 -5.82 -9.44
N SER A 260 7.39 -6.10 -8.54
CA SER A 260 8.82 -6.02 -8.80
C SER A 260 9.48 -7.34 -8.47
N ASN A 261 9.86 -8.06 -9.52
CA ASN A 261 10.48 -9.36 -9.43
C ASN A 261 11.74 -9.44 -10.30
N GLY A 262 12.75 -8.63 -9.98
CA GLY A 262 14.03 -8.62 -10.68
C GLY A 262 13.91 -8.20 -12.14
N GLY A 263 12.89 -7.40 -12.49
CA GLY A 263 12.61 -7.02 -13.86
C GLY A 263 13.40 -5.81 -14.35
N ARG A 264 14.03 -5.02 -13.46
CA ARG A 264 14.93 -3.89 -13.81
C ARG A 264 16.40 -4.28 -13.70
N ASP A 265 17.19 -3.98 -14.73
CA ASP A 265 18.60 -4.38 -14.79
C ASP A 265 19.58 -3.32 -14.28
N TYR A 266 19.12 -2.10 -14.02
CA TYR A 266 19.96 -0.99 -13.59
C TYR A 266 19.88 -0.78 -12.07
N ALA A 267 20.93 -0.18 -11.52
CA ALA A 267 21.01 0.12 -10.09
C ALA A 267 19.89 1.09 -9.64
N PRO A 268 19.38 0.97 -8.40
CA PRO A 268 19.78 -0.01 -7.38
C PRO A 268 19.09 -1.37 -7.54
N TRP A 269 18.12 -1.49 -8.44
CA TRP A 269 17.35 -2.70 -8.66
C TRP A 269 18.20 -3.86 -9.14
N SER A 270 18.99 -3.69 -10.20
CA SER A 270 20.00 -4.65 -10.71
C SER A 270 19.58 -6.12 -10.63
N GLY A 271 18.33 -6.45 -10.94
CA GLY A 271 17.75 -7.79 -10.83
C GLY A 271 17.62 -8.36 -9.40
N ARG A 272 18.01 -7.61 -8.35
CA ARG A 272 18.06 -8.05 -6.94
C ARG A 272 16.81 -7.71 -6.10
N HIS A 273 15.94 -6.81 -6.55
CA HIS A 273 14.64 -6.59 -5.89
C HIS A 273 13.63 -7.62 -6.39
N ARG A 274 13.38 -8.68 -5.61
CA ARG A 274 12.68 -9.88 -6.07
C ARG A 274 11.55 -10.31 -5.15
N GLY A 275 10.51 -10.91 -5.73
CA GLY A 275 9.37 -11.45 -5.00
C GLY A 275 8.50 -10.38 -4.36
N VAL A 276 8.59 -9.11 -4.77
CA VAL A 276 7.91 -8.01 -4.10
C VAL A 276 6.60 -7.66 -4.82
N LEU A 277 5.57 -7.43 -4.01
CA LEU A 277 4.31 -6.81 -4.41
C LEU A 277 4.07 -5.57 -3.54
N GLY A 278 3.93 -4.40 -4.19
CA GLY A 278 3.30 -3.22 -3.62
C GLY A 278 1.79 -3.30 -3.77
N ILE A 279 1.06 -3.08 -2.67
CA ILE A 279 -0.40 -2.97 -2.63
C ILE A 279 -0.71 -1.50 -2.40
N GLU A 280 -1.08 -0.79 -3.44
CA GLU A 280 -1.17 0.66 -3.41
C GLU A 280 -2.63 1.10 -3.39
N ASP A 281 -3.17 1.24 -2.19
CA ASP A 281 -4.55 1.65 -1.99
C ASP A 281 -4.67 3.17 -2.04
N GLY A 282 -5.42 3.66 -3.02
CA GLY A 282 -5.32 5.06 -3.42
C GLY A 282 -6.61 5.71 -3.90
N ARG A 283 -6.54 7.04 -3.96
CA ARG A 283 -7.45 7.92 -4.69
C ARG A 283 -6.60 8.70 -5.68
N THR A 284 -6.39 8.11 -6.85
CA THR A 284 -5.37 8.57 -7.79
C THR A 284 -5.53 7.95 -9.17
N ALA A 285 -5.03 8.65 -10.19
CA ALA A 285 -4.53 8.08 -11.43
C ALA A 285 -2.98 8.15 -11.43
N VAL A 286 -2.28 7.47 -12.34
CA VAL A 286 -0.82 7.53 -12.38
C VAL A 286 -0.33 8.94 -12.74
N GLY A 287 0.18 9.69 -11.75
CA GLY A 287 0.73 11.05 -11.86
C GLY A 287 -0.16 12.15 -11.26
N HIS A 288 0.46 13.22 -10.73
CA HIS A 288 -0.26 14.33 -10.07
C HIS A 288 -1.17 15.09 -11.04
N ALA A 289 -0.64 15.66 -12.11
CA ALA A 289 -1.41 16.41 -13.09
C ALA A 289 -2.45 15.53 -13.79
N ALA A 290 -2.10 14.28 -14.11
CA ALA A 290 -3.01 13.30 -14.70
C ALA A 290 -4.21 12.97 -13.78
N SER A 291 -3.96 12.89 -12.47
CA SER A 291 -5.03 12.71 -11.47
C SER A 291 -5.96 13.92 -11.39
N LEU A 292 -5.44 15.15 -11.57
CA LEU A 292 -6.22 16.38 -11.54
C LEU A 292 -6.98 16.64 -12.84
N GLY A 293 -6.41 16.27 -13.99
CA GLY A 293 -6.99 16.43 -15.32
C GLY A 293 -8.08 15.40 -15.66
N ASP A 294 -8.43 15.31 -16.94
CA ASP A 294 -9.24 14.20 -17.45
C ASP A 294 -8.41 12.91 -17.49
N ASN A 295 -9.03 11.80 -17.12
CA ASN A 295 -8.41 10.48 -17.14
C ASN A 295 -9.49 9.40 -17.21
N TRP A 296 -9.07 8.16 -17.52
CA TRP A 296 -10.00 7.07 -17.73
C TRP A 296 -10.77 6.70 -16.45
N LEU A 297 -10.18 6.83 -15.27
CA LEU A 297 -10.83 6.56 -13.98
C LEU A 297 -12.00 7.52 -13.73
N LYS A 298 -11.80 8.82 -13.98
CA LYS A 298 -12.89 9.81 -13.87
C LYS A 298 -14.05 9.51 -14.81
N ARG A 299 -13.75 9.05 -16.04
CA ARG A 299 -14.79 8.61 -17.00
C ARG A 299 -15.53 7.36 -16.53
N GLU A 300 -14.92 6.54 -15.67
CA GLU A 300 -15.54 5.41 -14.97
C GLU A 300 -16.26 5.80 -13.67
N GLY A 301 -16.35 7.10 -13.36
CA GLY A 301 -16.98 7.63 -12.15
C GLY A 301 -16.10 7.50 -10.89
N VAL A 302 -14.80 7.26 -11.04
CA VAL A 302 -13.87 7.05 -9.92
C VAL A 302 -13.18 8.36 -9.54
N ALA A 303 -13.20 8.70 -8.25
CA ALA A 303 -12.48 9.87 -7.73
C ALA A 303 -10.95 9.63 -7.75
N THR A 304 -10.19 10.62 -8.21
CA THR A 304 -8.72 10.51 -8.37
C THR A 304 -7.92 11.54 -7.60
N ALA A 305 -8.55 12.41 -6.81
CA ALA A 305 -7.84 13.31 -5.90
C ALA A 305 -8.74 13.77 -4.74
N PHE A 306 -8.14 14.16 -3.63
CA PHE A 306 -8.80 14.92 -2.57
C PHE A 306 -8.67 16.41 -2.83
N ALA A 307 -9.73 17.18 -2.60
CA ALA A 307 -9.66 18.63 -2.67
C ALA A 307 -8.96 19.19 -1.42
N LEU A 308 -8.08 20.17 -1.63
CA LEU A 308 -7.40 20.92 -0.57
C LEU A 308 -7.99 22.33 -0.52
N SER A 309 -8.13 22.87 0.69
CA SER A 309 -8.42 24.29 0.87
C SER A 309 -8.03 24.74 2.26
N GLU A 310 -7.72 26.02 2.37
CA GLU A 310 -7.50 26.68 3.66
C GLU A 310 -8.70 26.47 4.60
N GLY A 311 -8.41 26.27 5.89
CA GLY A 311 -9.42 26.05 6.93
C GLY A 311 -10.14 24.70 6.90
N ARG A 312 -9.92 23.85 5.89
CA ARG A 312 -10.48 22.48 5.85
C ARG A 312 -9.45 21.43 6.19
N ARG A 313 -9.97 20.29 6.65
CA ARG A 313 -9.21 19.09 6.94
C ARG A 313 -9.87 17.91 6.24
N PHE A 314 -9.07 16.99 5.70
CA PHE A 314 -9.58 15.66 5.36
C PHE A 314 -8.65 14.58 5.90
N SER A 315 -9.17 13.37 6.02
CA SER A 315 -8.36 12.20 6.35
C SER A 315 -8.83 10.95 5.65
N PHE A 316 -7.91 9.99 5.51
CA PHE A 316 -8.18 8.68 4.96
C PHE A 316 -7.45 7.60 5.77
N ARG A 317 -8.03 6.41 5.81
CA ARG A 317 -7.61 5.33 6.72
C ARG A 317 -7.27 4.05 5.99
N HIS A 318 -6.33 3.32 6.58
CA HIS A 318 -5.76 2.10 6.04
C HIS A 318 -5.35 1.16 7.16
N VAL A 319 -5.53 -0.13 6.97
CA VAL A 319 -5.16 -1.16 7.94
C VAL A 319 -4.26 -2.18 7.29
N ILE A 320 -3.18 -2.55 7.97
CA ILE A 320 -2.23 -3.59 7.54
C ILE A 320 -2.13 -4.62 8.66
N GLY A 321 -2.22 -5.90 8.35
CA GLY A 321 -2.10 -6.97 9.33
C GLY A 321 -1.51 -8.26 8.79
N ALA A 322 -1.19 -9.18 9.69
CA ALA A 322 -0.64 -10.49 9.36
C ALA A 322 -1.20 -11.59 10.28
N LEU A 323 -1.47 -12.78 9.73
CA LEU A 323 -2.00 -13.92 10.47
C LEU A 323 -1.31 -15.23 10.08
N PRO A 324 -1.12 -16.21 10.98
CA PRO A 324 -0.62 -17.53 10.61
C PRO A 324 -1.59 -18.21 9.65
N TRP A 325 -1.09 -18.65 8.50
CA TRP A 325 -1.93 -19.10 7.38
C TRP A 325 -1.29 -20.23 6.57
N PRO A 326 -1.19 -21.43 7.15
CA PRO A 326 -0.48 -22.55 6.54
C PRO A 326 -1.19 -23.17 5.32
N SER A 327 -2.43 -22.78 5.01
CA SER A 327 -3.17 -23.36 3.88
C SER A 327 -2.58 -22.98 2.52
N GLY A 328 -1.88 -21.84 2.42
CA GLY A 328 -1.38 -21.30 1.15
C GLY A 328 -2.46 -20.76 0.21
N GLU A 329 -3.74 -20.88 0.58
CA GLU A 329 -4.90 -20.43 -0.19
C GLU A 329 -5.51 -19.20 0.47
N PRO A 330 -5.75 -18.09 -0.27
CA PRO A 330 -6.27 -16.87 0.32
C PRO A 330 -7.74 -17.06 0.74
N PRO A 331 -8.27 -16.21 1.64
CA PRO A 331 -9.65 -16.32 2.08
C PRO A 331 -10.64 -16.05 0.93
N HIS A 332 -11.82 -16.66 1.02
CA HIS A 332 -12.96 -16.36 0.14
C HIS A 332 -13.58 -15.01 0.47
N ASP A 333 -13.66 -14.68 1.76
CA ASP A 333 -14.31 -13.46 2.22
C ASP A 333 -13.71 -12.93 3.52
N VAL A 334 -13.79 -11.61 3.67
CA VAL A 334 -13.39 -10.87 4.87
C VAL A 334 -14.49 -9.87 5.20
N THR A 335 -15.07 -10.01 6.38
CA THR A 335 -16.11 -9.11 6.88
C THR A 335 -15.71 -8.52 8.22
N THR A 336 -16.18 -7.30 8.49
CA THR A 336 -15.85 -6.56 9.71
C THR A 336 -17.12 -6.23 10.48
N SER A 337 -17.06 -6.31 11.80
CA SER A 337 -18.12 -5.90 12.71
C SER A 337 -17.50 -5.30 13.98
N PRO A 338 -18.28 -4.66 14.87
CA PRO A 338 -17.71 -4.05 16.07
C PRO A 338 -16.85 -5.04 16.87
N GLY A 339 -15.58 -4.67 17.08
CA GLY A 339 -14.60 -5.44 17.85
C GLY A 339 -14.03 -6.70 17.18
N ARG A 340 -14.45 -7.05 15.96
CA ARG A 340 -13.95 -8.28 15.29
C ARG A 340 -13.94 -8.22 13.77
N MET A 341 -12.99 -8.95 13.21
CA MET A 341 -12.96 -9.33 11.79
C MET A 341 -13.22 -10.82 11.68
N ARG A 342 -14.06 -11.19 10.71
CA ARG A 342 -14.31 -12.57 10.33
C ARG A 342 -13.68 -12.85 8.98
N ILE A 343 -12.88 -13.91 8.93
CA ILE A 343 -12.22 -14.40 7.72
C ILE A 343 -12.80 -15.77 7.39
N LEU A 344 -13.38 -15.91 6.21
CA LEU A 344 -13.83 -17.18 5.64
C LEU A 344 -12.70 -17.76 4.79
N ALA A 345 -12.07 -18.82 5.27
CA ALA A 345 -10.99 -19.51 4.58
C ALA A 345 -11.49 -20.30 3.37
N ALA A 346 -10.54 -20.69 2.48
CA ALA A 346 -10.83 -21.40 1.25
C ALA A 346 -11.55 -22.76 1.45
N ASP A 347 -11.28 -23.41 2.58
CA ASP A 347 -11.86 -24.70 3.00
C ASP A 347 -13.19 -24.56 3.75
N GLY A 348 -13.70 -23.33 3.90
CA GLY A 348 -14.92 -23.01 4.63
C GLY A 348 -14.73 -22.81 6.14
N ALA A 349 -13.51 -22.95 6.66
CA ALA A 349 -13.23 -22.62 8.06
C ALA A 349 -13.40 -21.12 8.30
N VAL A 350 -13.93 -20.76 9.48
CA VAL A 350 -14.16 -19.37 9.87
C VAL A 350 -13.21 -19.01 11.01
N ARG A 351 -12.49 -17.90 10.86
CA ARG A 351 -11.64 -17.34 11.92
C ARG A 351 -12.17 -15.97 12.34
N ASP A 352 -12.37 -15.78 13.63
CA ASP A 352 -12.69 -14.48 14.23
C ASP A 352 -11.42 -13.92 14.88
N ILE A 353 -11.05 -12.70 14.52
CA ILE A 353 -9.82 -12.01 14.96
C ILE A 353 -10.19 -10.66 15.58
N GLY A 354 -9.49 -10.24 16.62
CA GLY A 354 -9.64 -8.90 17.22
C GLY A 354 -9.42 -7.82 16.16
N PHE A 355 -10.41 -6.93 16.00
CA PHE A 355 -10.34 -5.86 15.00
C PHE A 355 -11.23 -4.67 15.37
N ASP A 356 -10.74 -3.46 15.16
CA ASP A 356 -11.55 -2.24 15.27
C ASP A 356 -12.42 -2.04 14.02
N GLY A 357 -13.63 -2.60 14.06
CA GLY A 357 -14.61 -2.54 12.97
C GLY A 357 -15.05 -1.13 12.58
N ASP A 358 -14.93 -0.15 13.48
CA ASP A 358 -15.35 1.24 13.23
C ASP A 358 -14.22 2.08 12.62
N PHE A 359 -12.97 1.61 12.71
CA PHE A 359 -11.81 2.38 12.27
C PHE A 359 -11.93 2.84 10.81
N LEU A 360 -12.35 1.97 9.89
CA LEU A 360 -12.43 2.32 8.46
C LEU A 360 -13.63 3.21 8.09
N ARG A 361 -14.53 3.55 9.01
CA ARG A 361 -15.70 4.42 8.75
C ARG A 361 -16.59 3.92 7.61
N ILE A 362 -16.72 2.60 7.44
CA ILE A 362 -17.53 2.01 6.37
C ILE A 362 -19.00 2.44 6.56
N GLY A 363 -19.62 2.93 5.48
CA GLY A 363 -21.02 3.40 5.50
C GLY A 363 -21.27 4.69 6.29
N GLN A 364 -20.24 5.29 6.90
CA GLN A 364 -20.38 6.58 7.58
C GLN A 364 -20.19 7.71 6.55
N SER A 365 -21.07 8.72 6.61
CA SER A 365 -20.86 9.98 5.91
C SER A 365 -19.56 10.61 6.42
N ARG A 366 -18.72 11.12 5.50
CA ARG A 366 -17.51 11.86 5.90
C ARG A 366 -17.89 12.99 6.87
N PRO A 367 -17.15 13.18 7.97
CA PRO A 367 -17.23 14.44 8.70
C PRO A 367 -16.82 15.55 7.73
N ASP A 368 -17.65 16.59 7.62
CA ASP A 368 -17.38 17.80 6.82
C ASP A 368 -16.10 18.53 7.25
#